data_AF-A0A930AVK0-F1
#
_entry.id   AF-A0A930AVK0-F1
#
_cell.length_a   1.000
_cell.length_b   1.000
_cell.length_c   1.000
_cell.angle_alpha   90.00
_cell.angle_beta   90.00
_cell.angle_gamma   90.00
#
_symmetry.space_group_name_H-M   'P 1'
#
loop_
_entity.id
_entity.type
_entity.pdbx_description
1 polymer ?
#
loop_
_entity_poly.entity_id
_entity_poly.type
_entity_poly.pdbx_seq_one_letter_code
_entity_poly.pdbx_strand_id
1 'polypeptide(L)'
;MTTFQEIYKRIYTSWLGKNIGIRLGAPIESWTGSEVRKCYQPITNYLTDYSQFAADDDANGPLFFADVMKYHSFDDVTEQDMANNLLNVVSYEKGFFWWGGKGISTEHTAWLNLINHIEAPLSGSYKQNSKAISEQIGGQIFSDCWGYLALDKPDIAISLAEKMSSVTHDLNGTEGGKFVAVCIALAWHIQDARELITTALAYLKQDSNYAQLIREMLDFYLQYPNDPEK
;
A
#
# COMPACT_ATOMS: atom_id res chain seq x y z
N MET A 1 5.28 18.24 -23.90
CA MET A 1 6.09 17.89 -22.71
C MET A 1 5.22 18.09 -21.50
N THR A 2 5.15 17.09 -20.62
CA THR A 2 4.47 17.23 -19.33
C THR A 2 5.14 18.31 -18.50
N THR A 3 4.36 19.23 -17.95
CA THR A 3 4.85 20.29 -17.07
C THR A 3 4.90 19.84 -15.62
N PHE A 4 5.74 20.51 -14.82
CA PHE A 4 5.73 20.31 -13.36
C PHE A 4 4.33 20.53 -12.75
N GLN A 5 3.60 21.54 -13.22
CA GLN A 5 2.25 21.84 -12.72
C GLN A 5 1.26 20.70 -12.96
N GLU A 6 1.34 20.04 -14.12
CA GLU A 6 0.50 18.86 -14.44
C GLU A 6 0.84 17.67 -13.54
N ILE A 7 2.14 17.38 -13.37
CA ILE A 7 2.62 16.30 -12.47
C ILE A 7 2.16 16.57 -11.03
N TYR A 8 2.44 17.77 -10.53
CA TYR A 8 2.07 18.20 -9.18
C TYR A 8 0.57 18.06 -8.96
N LYS A 9 -0.25 18.58 -9.89
CA LYS A 9 -1.71 18.51 -9.79
C LYS A 9 -2.18 17.06 -9.74
N ARG A 10 -1.66 16.19 -10.61
CA ARG A 10 -2.02 14.76 -10.63
C ARG A 10 -1.68 14.07 -9.31
N ILE A 11 -0.43 14.20 -8.83
CA ILE A 11 -0.01 13.60 -7.56
C ILE A 11 -0.86 14.14 -6.40
N TYR A 12 -1.07 15.46 -6.35
CA TYR A 12 -1.90 16.09 -5.32
C TYR A 12 -3.33 15.54 -5.32
N THR A 13 -3.96 15.41 -6.50
CA THR A 13 -5.32 14.86 -6.59
C THR A 13 -5.38 13.36 -6.27
N SER A 14 -4.35 12.58 -6.61
CA SER A 14 -4.25 11.17 -6.23
C SER A 14 -4.12 11.03 -4.71
N TRP A 15 -3.26 11.83 -4.10
CA TRP A 15 -3.09 11.87 -2.65
C TRP A 15 -4.40 12.27 -1.94
N LEU A 16 -5.10 13.27 -2.47
CA LEU A 16 -6.41 13.67 -1.95
C LEU A 16 -7.42 12.52 -2.06
N GLY A 17 -7.44 11.79 -3.18
CA GLY A 17 -8.28 10.61 -3.38
C GLY A 17 -8.05 9.52 -2.32
N LYS A 18 -6.78 9.22 -2.02
CA LYS A 18 -6.42 8.27 -0.95
C LYS A 18 -6.96 8.74 0.41
N ASN A 19 -6.73 10.01 0.77
CA ASN A 19 -7.20 10.57 2.04
C ASN A 19 -8.73 10.59 2.15
N ILE A 20 -9.44 10.82 1.04
CA ILE A 20 -10.91 10.69 0.98
C ILE A 20 -11.33 9.25 1.31
N GLY A 21 -10.69 8.26 0.69
CA GLY A 21 -10.95 6.84 0.93
C GLY A 21 -10.73 6.43 2.39
N ILE A 22 -9.57 6.80 2.95
CA ILE A 22 -9.22 6.55 4.37
C ILE A 22 -10.31 7.11 5.29
N ARG A 23 -10.71 8.37 5.10
CA ARG A 23 -11.72 9.02 5.97
C ARG A 23 -13.13 8.49 5.76
N LEU A 24 -13.47 8.01 4.58
CA LEU A 24 -14.75 7.37 4.37
C LEU A 24 -14.80 5.99 5.03
N GLY A 25 -13.69 5.25 5.01
CA GLY A 25 -13.59 3.88 5.54
C GLY A 25 -13.36 3.78 7.04
N ALA A 26 -12.62 4.71 7.65
CA ALA A 26 -12.19 4.61 9.05
C ALA A 26 -13.33 4.33 10.08
N PRO A 27 -14.52 4.95 10.00
CA PRO A 27 -15.59 4.70 10.99
C PRO A 27 -16.20 3.29 10.93
N ILE A 28 -16.01 2.59 9.80
CA ILE A 28 -16.58 1.28 9.51
C ILE A 28 -15.49 0.21 9.37
N GLU A 29 -14.26 0.52 9.77
CA GLU A 29 -13.20 -0.47 9.85
C GLU A 29 -13.65 -1.61 10.77
N SER A 30 -13.43 -2.85 10.34
CA SER A 30 -13.91 -4.09 10.99
C SER A 30 -15.43 -4.34 10.94
N TRP A 31 -16.22 -3.54 10.23
CA TRP A 31 -17.65 -3.82 10.04
C TRP A 31 -17.88 -4.74 8.83
N THR A 32 -18.86 -5.62 8.94
CA THR A 32 -19.33 -6.42 7.80
C THR A 32 -20.09 -5.55 6.80
N GLY A 33 -20.10 -5.96 5.53
CA GLY A 33 -20.89 -5.28 4.51
C GLY A 33 -22.39 -5.19 4.87
N SER A 34 -22.95 -6.19 5.55
CA SER A 34 -24.33 -6.14 6.03
C SER A 34 -24.57 -5.08 7.11
N GLU A 35 -23.63 -4.89 8.04
CA GLU A 35 -23.73 -3.87 9.07
C GLU A 35 -23.64 -2.47 8.47
N VAL A 36 -22.68 -2.26 7.57
CA VAL A 36 -22.53 -0.98 6.85
C VAL A 36 -23.79 -0.66 6.06
N ARG A 37 -24.33 -1.62 5.29
CA ARG A 37 -25.56 -1.41 4.51
C ARG A 37 -26.75 -1.08 5.39
N LYS A 38 -26.93 -1.81 6.49
CA LYS A 38 -28.02 -1.58 7.44
C LYS A 38 -27.98 -0.19 8.09
N CYS A 39 -26.79 0.31 8.40
CA CYS A 39 -26.63 1.55 9.16
C CYS A 39 -26.48 2.80 8.28
N TYR A 40 -25.89 2.68 7.08
CA TYR A 40 -25.40 3.84 6.32
C TYR A 40 -25.85 3.92 4.85
N GLN A 41 -26.60 2.95 4.30
CA GLN A 41 -27.07 3.08 2.91
C GLN A 41 -28.24 4.07 2.76
N PRO A 42 -28.27 4.89 1.69
CA PRO A 42 -27.18 5.12 0.73
C PRO A 42 -26.07 6.02 1.32
N ILE A 43 -24.81 5.66 1.10
CA ILE A 43 -23.66 6.48 1.51
C ILE A 43 -23.50 7.61 0.48
N THR A 44 -23.80 8.84 0.89
CA THR A 44 -23.69 10.03 0.03
C THR A 44 -22.71 11.08 0.56
N ASN A 45 -22.16 10.85 1.76
CA ASN A 45 -21.20 11.72 2.42
C ASN A 45 -20.36 10.89 3.42
N TYR A 46 -19.39 11.53 4.09
CA TYR A 46 -18.67 10.93 5.21
C TYR A 46 -19.63 10.47 6.31
N LEU A 47 -19.28 9.35 6.94
CA LEU A 47 -20.15 8.68 7.92
C LEU A 47 -20.12 9.35 9.31
N THR A 48 -19.11 10.17 9.55
CA THR A 48 -18.89 10.89 10.81
C THR A 48 -18.35 12.28 10.56
N ASP A 49 -18.73 13.24 11.42
CA ASP A 49 -18.12 14.56 11.43
C ASP A 49 -16.73 14.51 12.08
N TYR A 50 -15.71 14.91 11.33
CA TYR A 50 -14.33 14.98 11.83
C TYR A 50 -14.03 16.40 12.33
N SER A 51 -13.81 16.55 13.63
CA SER A 51 -13.33 17.82 14.21
C SER A 51 -11.81 17.98 14.11
N GLN A 52 -11.09 16.87 13.99
CA GLN A 52 -9.64 16.81 13.77
C GLN A 52 -9.32 15.72 12.75
N PHE A 53 -8.34 16.00 11.89
CA PHE A 53 -7.79 15.00 11.00
C PHE A 53 -6.78 14.16 11.79
N ALA A 54 -7.23 12.99 12.29
CA ALA A 54 -6.40 12.11 13.10
C ALA A 54 -5.23 11.54 12.28
N ALA A 55 -4.09 11.24 12.90
CA ALA A 55 -3.04 10.49 12.21
C ALA A 55 -3.57 9.08 11.85
N ASP A 56 -3.20 8.59 10.68
CA ASP A 56 -3.70 7.33 10.11
C ASP A 56 -2.55 6.64 9.38
N ASP A 57 -2.37 5.35 9.60
CA ASP A 57 -1.21 4.61 9.12
C ASP A 57 -1.15 4.52 7.60
N ASP A 58 -2.30 4.35 6.94
CA ASP A 58 -2.42 4.37 5.49
C ASP A 58 -1.94 5.71 4.90
N ALA A 59 -2.11 6.82 5.62
CA ALA A 59 -1.60 8.13 5.21
C ALA A 59 -0.14 8.36 5.61
N ASN A 60 0.31 7.83 6.74
CA ASN A 60 1.67 8.04 7.23
C ASN A 60 2.70 7.31 6.35
N GLY A 61 2.49 6.02 6.09
CA GLY A 61 3.43 5.16 5.37
C GLY A 61 3.92 5.79 4.06
N PRO A 62 3.03 6.05 3.07
CA PRO A 62 3.44 6.61 1.79
C PRO A 62 4.15 7.96 1.91
N LEU A 63 3.72 8.82 2.85
CA LEU A 63 4.29 10.16 2.99
C LEU A 63 5.73 10.12 3.52
N PHE A 64 6.00 9.26 4.50
CA PHE A 64 7.29 9.21 5.19
C PHE A 64 8.26 8.18 4.59
N PHE A 65 7.78 7.11 3.96
CA PHE A 65 8.68 6.12 3.33
C PHE A 65 9.46 6.71 2.16
N ALA A 66 8.86 7.63 1.41
CA ALA A 66 9.53 8.34 0.32
C ALA A 66 10.70 9.23 0.78
N ASP A 67 10.81 9.53 2.08
CA ASP A 67 11.86 10.40 2.64
C ASP A 67 13.28 9.87 2.35
N VAL A 68 13.45 8.55 2.27
CA VAL A 68 14.72 7.89 1.93
C VAL A 68 15.31 8.38 0.59
N MET A 69 14.46 8.84 -0.34
CA MET A 69 14.87 9.37 -1.65
C MET A 69 15.54 10.75 -1.58
N LYS A 70 15.56 11.39 -0.41
CA LYS A 70 16.38 12.59 -0.17
C LYS A 70 17.86 12.27 -0.03
N TYR A 71 18.18 11.00 0.27
CA TYR A 71 19.53 10.56 0.62
C TYR A 71 20.09 9.54 -0.38
N HIS A 72 19.21 8.80 -1.06
CA HIS A 72 19.57 7.76 -2.02
C HIS A 72 18.86 7.99 -3.36
N SER A 73 19.47 7.52 -4.44
CA SER A 73 18.84 7.47 -5.76
C SER A 73 18.02 6.19 -5.93
N PHE A 74 17.27 6.08 -7.03
CA PHE A 74 16.53 4.86 -7.34
C PHE A 74 17.44 3.65 -7.60
N ASP A 75 18.66 3.89 -8.11
CA ASP A 75 19.58 2.86 -8.57
C ASP A 75 20.40 2.22 -7.43
N ASP A 76 20.64 2.95 -6.34
CA ASP A 76 21.54 2.54 -5.25
C ASP A 76 20.82 2.26 -3.92
N VAL A 77 19.57 2.70 -3.74
CA VAL A 77 18.82 2.44 -2.50
C VAL A 77 18.65 0.94 -2.26
N THR A 78 18.99 0.50 -1.05
CA THR A 78 18.81 -0.89 -0.59
C THR A 78 17.63 -1.02 0.36
N GLU A 79 17.18 -2.25 0.59
CA GLU A 79 16.20 -2.60 1.62
C GLU A 79 16.66 -2.13 3.01
N GLN A 80 17.96 -2.23 3.30
CA GLN A 80 18.51 -1.81 4.58
C GLN A 80 18.53 -0.28 4.72
N ASP A 81 18.76 0.49 3.65
CA ASP A 81 18.62 1.95 3.68
C ASP A 81 17.19 2.37 3.99
N MET A 82 16.22 1.70 3.37
CA MET A 82 14.79 1.90 3.63
C MET A 82 14.41 1.53 5.08
N ALA A 83 14.96 0.43 5.60
CA ALA A 83 14.77 0.03 6.98
C ALA A 83 15.36 1.03 7.99
N ASN A 84 16.56 1.53 7.72
CA ASN A 84 17.20 2.58 8.53
C ASN A 84 16.37 3.87 8.49
N ASN A 85 15.87 4.26 7.32
CA ASN A 85 14.99 5.41 7.19
C ASN A 85 13.69 5.22 7.99
N LEU A 86 13.07 4.03 7.92
CA LEU A 86 11.88 3.69 8.69
C LEU A 86 12.13 3.85 10.20
N LEU A 87 13.26 3.35 10.72
CA LEU A 87 13.62 3.56 12.14
C LEU A 87 13.84 5.03 12.51
N ASN A 88 14.28 5.86 11.58
CA ASN A 88 14.49 7.30 11.81
C ASN A 88 13.17 8.10 11.83
N VAL A 89 12.18 7.72 11.00
CA VAL A 89 10.91 8.46 10.89
C VAL A 89 9.80 7.90 11.79
N VAL A 90 9.88 6.63 12.18
CA VAL A 90 8.88 5.97 13.02
C VAL A 90 9.30 5.98 14.48
N SER A 91 8.53 6.70 15.30
CA SER A 91 8.71 6.73 16.75
C SER A 91 8.02 5.53 17.41
N TYR A 92 8.77 4.75 18.18
CA TYR A 92 8.29 3.53 18.85
C TYR A 92 7.03 3.78 19.69
N GLU A 93 5.95 3.04 19.40
CA GLU A 93 4.66 3.12 20.10
C GLU A 93 4.05 4.55 20.14
N LYS A 94 4.42 5.40 19.18
CA LYS A 94 3.90 6.77 19.04
C LYS A 94 3.32 7.02 17.65
N GLY A 95 2.04 6.67 17.48
CA GLY A 95 1.34 6.87 16.20
C GLY A 95 2.05 6.15 15.05
N PHE A 96 1.89 6.63 13.82
CA PHE A 96 2.45 6.04 12.60
C PHE A 96 1.81 4.72 12.15
N PHE A 97 1.95 3.63 12.91
CA PHE A 97 1.37 2.31 12.63
C PHE A 97 0.33 1.92 13.67
N TRP A 98 -0.49 0.91 13.36
CA TRP A 98 -1.13 0.13 14.40
C TRP A 98 -0.09 -0.69 15.20
N TRP A 99 0.23 -0.25 16.42
CA TRP A 99 1.15 -0.95 17.33
C TRP A 99 0.51 -2.18 18.01
N GLY A 100 -0.09 -3.07 17.23
CA GLY A 100 -0.93 -4.19 17.70
C GLY A 100 -0.20 -5.29 18.50
N GLY A 101 1.13 -5.34 18.41
CA GLY A 101 1.98 -6.24 19.21
C GLY A 101 2.79 -7.21 18.36
N LYS A 102 3.87 -7.74 18.93
CA LYS A 102 4.73 -8.75 18.28
C LYS A 102 3.96 -10.04 18.01
N GLY A 103 4.05 -10.53 16.77
CA GLY A 103 3.31 -11.71 16.31
C GLY A 103 1.82 -11.46 16.08
N ILE A 104 1.39 -10.19 16.03
CA ILE A 104 0.00 -9.80 15.74
C ILE A 104 0.00 -8.78 14.60
N SER A 105 0.66 -7.64 14.78
CA SER A 105 0.86 -6.64 13.72
C SER A 105 2.18 -6.91 13.00
N THR A 106 2.14 -6.84 11.68
CA THR A 106 3.30 -7.07 10.81
C THR A 106 4.36 -6.00 10.99
N GLU A 107 3.93 -4.74 10.96
CA GLU A 107 4.77 -3.56 11.11
C GLU A 107 5.39 -3.53 12.50
N HIS A 108 4.59 -3.76 13.56
CA HIS A 108 5.12 -3.80 14.93
C HIS A 108 6.14 -4.95 15.07
N THR A 109 5.84 -6.14 14.52
CA THR A 109 6.77 -7.28 14.58
C THR A 109 8.08 -6.99 13.86
N ALA A 110 8.02 -6.47 12.63
CA ALA A 110 9.20 -6.16 11.85
C ALA A 110 10.01 -5.00 12.44
N TRP A 111 9.35 -3.98 12.96
CA TRP A 111 10.02 -2.88 13.67
C TRP A 111 10.81 -3.40 14.88
N LEU A 112 10.20 -4.29 15.68
CA LEU A 112 10.89 -4.95 16.79
C LEU A 112 12.06 -5.82 16.32
N ASN A 113 11.95 -6.49 15.18
CA ASN A 113 13.06 -7.24 14.61
C ASN A 113 14.23 -6.32 14.25
N LEU A 114 13.96 -5.18 13.59
CA LEU A 114 14.97 -4.20 13.19
C LEU A 114 15.75 -3.64 14.38
N ILE A 115 15.07 -3.23 15.46
CA ILE A 115 15.78 -2.74 16.66
C ILE A 115 16.53 -3.83 17.43
N ASN A 116 16.22 -5.10 17.18
CA ASN A 116 16.97 -6.25 17.71
C ASN A 116 18.02 -6.77 16.71
N HIS A 117 18.45 -5.91 15.77
CA HIS A 117 19.53 -6.19 14.81
C HIS A 117 19.24 -7.33 13.83
N ILE A 118 17.96 -7.61 13.56
CA ILE A 118 17.56 -8.45 12.43
C ILE A 118 17.38 -7.51 11.25
N GLU A 119 18.33 -7.55 10.32
CA GLU A 119 18.39 -6.68 9.15
C GLU A 119 17.28 -6.97 8.13
N ALA A 120 16.97 -5.98 7.29
CA ALA A 120 16.09 -6.17 6.15
C ALA A 120 16.82 -6.95 5.04
N PRO A 121 16.11 -7.79 4.25
CA PRO A 121 14.67 -8.07 4.32
C PRO A 121 14.29 -9.18 5.34
N LEU A 122 15.25 -9.74 6.08
CA LEU A 122 14.96 -10.81 7.04
C LEU A 122 13.98 -10.35 8.14
N SER A 123 14.01 -9.07 8.51
CA SER A 123 13.10 -8.41 9.44
C SER A 123 11.62 -8.60 9.09
N GLY A 124 11.26 -8.58 7.81
CA GLY A 124 9.89 -8.75 7.30
C GLY A 124 9.55 -10.18 6.86
N SER A 125 10.57 -11.01 6.66
CA SER A 125 10.43 -12.32 6.00
C SER A 125 9.47 -13.31 6.68
N TYR A 126 8.81 -14.15 5.87
CA TYR A 126 7.93 -15.22 6.38
C TYR A 126 8.72 -16.24 7.21
N LYS A 127 10.01 -16.43 6.90
CA LYS A 127 10.91 -17.32 7.62
C LYS A 127 11.10 -16.87 9.07
N GLN A 128 11.12 -15.55 9.29
CA GLN A 128 11.27 -14.94 10.60
C GLN A 128 9.94 -14.81 11.34
N ASN A 129 8.87 -14.41 10.64
CA ASN A 129 7.63 -13.94 11.27
C ASN A 129 6.42 -14.87 11.10
N SER A 130 6.55 -15.97 10.35
CA SER A 130 5.47 -16.80 9.81
C SER A 130 4.66 -16.13 8.68
N LYS A 131 3.99 -16.97 7.89
CA LYS A 131 3.16 -16.54 6.76
C LYS A 131 2.00 -15.62 7.19
N ALA A 132 1.34 -15.94 8.30
CA ALA A 132 0.16 -15.19 8.78
C ALA A 132 0.49 -13.75 9.19
N ILE A 133 1.75 -13.49 9.57
CA ILE A 133 2.23 -12.15 9.88
C ILE A 133 2.72 -11.49 8.59
N SER A 134 3.67 -12.09 7.88
CA SER A 134 4.30 -11.42 6.74
C SER A 134 3.37 -11.06 5.56
N GLU A 135 2.19 -11.70 5.44
CA GLU A 135 1.25 -11.47 4.33
C GLU A 135 0.12 -10.46 4.61
N GLN A 136 0.15 -9.73 5.74
CA GLN A 136 -0.88 -8.73 6.00
C GLN A 136 -0.83 -7.57 5.00
N ILE A 137 -1.89 -6.76 4.99
CA ILE A 137 -2.19 -5.81 3.93
C ILE A 137 -1.23 -4.59 3.88
N GLY A 138 -0.43 -4.35 4.91
CA GLY A 138 0.43 -3.17 5.04
C GLY A 138 1.34 -2.92 3.85
N GLY A 139 1.92 -3.98 3.28
CA GLY A 139 2.74 -3.90 2.07
C GLY A 139 2.02 -3.21 0.91
N GLN A 140 0.71 -3.45 0.77
CA GLN A 140 -0.15 -2.83 -0.24
C GLN A 140 -0.49 -1.37 0.09
N ILE A 141 -0.99 -1.11 1.31
CA ILE A 141 -1.58 0.21 1.66
C ILE A 141 -0.52 1.31 1.78
N PHE A 142 0.76 0.96 1.95
CA PHE A 142 1.84 1.94 2.07
C PHE A 142 2.58 2.25 0.75
N SER A 143 2.23 1.58 -0.36
CA SER A 143 3.06 1.57 -1.57
C SER A 143 2.77 2.67 -2.60
N ASP A 144 1.80 3.56 -2.35
CA ASP A 144 1.39 4.59 -3.31
C ASP A 144 2.53 5.51 -3.74
N CYS A 145 3.41 5.87 -2.81
CA CYS A 145 4.46 6.84 -3.03
C CYS A 145 5.47 6.39 -4.09
N TRP A 146 5.70 5.08 -4.21
CA TRP A 146 6.59 4.51 -5.22
C TRP A 146 6.03 4.69 -6.63
N GLY A 147 4.71 4.57 -6.79
CA GLY A 147 4.03 4.91 -8.05
C GLY A 147 4.08 6.41 -8.36
N TYR A 148 3.91 7.27 -7.36
CA TYR A 148 4.00 8.73 -7.55
C TYR A 148 5.40 9.22 -7.93
N LEU A 149 6.45 8.59 -7.39
CA LEU A 149 7.84 8.91 -7.70
C LEU A 149 8.26 8.40 -9.08
N ALA A 150 7.61 7.33 -9.55
CA ALA A 150 7.95 6.62 -10.78
C ALA A 150 6.79 6.65 -11.81
N LEU A 151 6.16 7.83 -11.99
CA LEU A 151 5.11 8.01 -12.99
C LEU A 151 5.58 7.55 -14.37
N ASP A 152 4.77 6.69 -15.02
CA ASP A 152 5.07 6.06 -16.31
C ASP A 152 6.39 5.26 -16.34
N LYS A 153 6.90 4.87 -15.16
CA LYS A 153 8.10 4.05 -15.00
C LYS A 153 7.80 2.87 -14.09
N PRO A 154 6.92 1.94 -14.51
CA PRO A 154 6.48 0.83 -13.67
C PRO A 154 7.62 -0.06 -13.17
N ASP A 155 8.71 -0.22 -13.94
CA ASP A 155 9.90 -0.97 -13.50
C ASP A 155 10.61 -0.34 -12.29
N ILE A 156 10.62 0.99 -12.21
CA ILE A 156 11.16 1.71 -11.05
C ILE A 156 10.17 1.59 -9.88
N ALA A 157 8.86 1.76 -10.15
CA ALA A 157 7.83 1.67 -9.13
C ALA A 157 7.82 0.30 -8.43
N ILE A 158 7.88 -0.79 -9.22
CA ILE A 158 7.89 -2.15 -8.68
C ILE A 158 9.16 -2.43 -7.88
N SER A 159 10.33 -2.00 -8.37
CA SER A 159 11.59 -2.21 -7.66
C SER A 159 11.62 -1.49 -6.32
N LEU A 160 11.11 -0.26 -6.24
CA LEU A 160 11.09 0.50 -4.98
C LEU A 160 10.06 -0.08 -4.00
N ALA A 161 8.89 -0.45 -4.50
CA ALA A 161 7.84 -1.06 -3.68
C ALA A 161 8.27 -2.43 -3.14
N GLU A 162 8.89 -3.28 -3.96
CA GLU A 162 9.41 -4.57 -3.51
C GLU A 162 10.43 -4.41 -2.39
N LYS A 163 11.41 -3.51 -2.56
CA LYS A 163 12.42 -3.23 -1.55
C LYS A 163 11.78 -2.74 -0.24
N MET A 164 10.92 -1.73 -0.30
CA MET A 164 10.30 -1.16 0.91
C MET A 164 9.36 -2.16 1.59
N SER A 165 8.50 -2.84 0.83
CA SER A 165 7.58 -3.83 1.40
C SER A 165 8.35 -4.96 2.07
N SER A 166 9.48 -5.41 1.50
CA SER A 166 10.29 -6.49 2.08
C SER A 166 10.91 -6.17 3.45
N VAL A 167 10.98 -4.88 3.84
CA VAL A 167 11.45 -4.47 5.17
C VAL A 167 10.52 -5.01 6.26
N THR A 168 9.21 -5.07 5.99
CA THR A 168 8.20 -5.45 6.99
C THR A 168 7.33 -6.64 6.60
N HIS A 169 7.18 -6.92 5.30
CA HIS A 169 6.29 -7.92 4.73
C HIS A 169 7.05 -8.92 3.85
N ASP A 170 6.36 -10.00 3.45
CA ASP A 170 6.87 -11.00 2.52
C ASP A 170 5.70 -11.61 1.71
N LEU A 171 6.02 -12.41 0.69
CA LEU A 171 5.06 -13.15 -0.12
C LEU A 171 3.92 -12.25 -0.66
N ASN A 172 2.66 -12.54 -0.34
CA ASN A 172 1.53 -11.75 -0.82
C ASN A 172 1.53 -10.30 -0.31
N GLY A 173 2.12 -10.02 0.86
CA GLY A 173 2.25 -8.65 1.36
C GLY A 173 3.14 -7.80 0.44
N THR A 174 4.24 -8.38 -0.04
CA THR A 174 5.14 -7.73 -1.00
C THR A 174 4.52 -7.66 -2.40
N GLU A 175 3.86 -8.72 -2.88
CA GLU A 175 3.18 -8.69 -4.17
C GLU A 175 2.06 -7.64 -4.22
N GLY A 176 1.35 -7.41 -3.11
CA GLY A 176 0.37 -6.34 -3.01
C GLY A 176 0.96 -4.93 -3.11
N GLY A 177 2.11 -4.70 -2.46
CA GLY A 177 2.84 -3.44 -2.60
C GLY A 177 3.30 -3.17 -4.03
N LYS A 178 3.90 -4.19 -4.66
CA LYS A 178 4.31 -4.16 -6.07
C LYS A 178 3.13 -3.83 -6.98
N PHE A 179 2.00 -4.49 -6.79
CA PHE A 179 0.81 -4.29 -7.62
C PHE A 179 0.28 -2.86 -7.55
N VAL A 180 0.11 -2.31 -6.35
CA VAL A 180 -0.42 -0.94 -6.17
C VAL A 180 0.54 0.11 -6.73
N ALA A 181 1.84 -0.02 -6.48
CA ALA A 181 2.83 0.91 -7.02
C ALA A 181 2.83 0.93 -8.55
N VAL A 182 2.76 -0.25 -9.19
CA VAL A 182 2.69 -0.38 -10.65
C VAL A 182 1.39 0.20 -11.19
N CYS A 183 0.23 -0.08 -10.55
CA CYS A 183 -1.04 0.51 -10.95
C CYS A 183 -0.98 2.04 -10.93
N ILE A 184 -0.44 2.62 -9.87
CA ILE A 184 -0.36 4.08 -9.74
C ILE A 184 0.59 4.68 -10.79
N ALA A 185 1.74 4.03 -11.05
CA ALA A 185 2.67 4.47 -12.08
C ALA A 185 2.02 4.45 -13.48
N LEU A 186 1.29 3.38 -13.83
CA LEU A 186 0.64 3.18 -15.12
C LEU A 186 -0.62 4.06 -15.31
N ALA A 187 -1.33 4.41 -14.23
CA ALA A 187 -2.52 5.25 -14.27
C ALA A 187 -2.24 6.67 -14.82
N TRP A 188 -0.97 7.04 -14.93
CA TRP A 188 -0.52 8.25 -15.63
C TRP A 188 -1.00 8.28 -17.10
N HIS A 189 -1.03 7.13 -17.77
CA HIS A 189 -1.43 7.02 -19.18
C HIS A 189 -2.64 6.11 -19.42
N ILE A 190 -2.84 5.09 -18.57
CA ILE A 190 -3.99 4.18 -18.70
C ILE A 190 -5.16 4.72 -17.87
N GLN A 191 -6.30 5.01 -18.51
CA GLN A 191 -7.50 5.51 -17.84
C GLN A 191 -8.60 4.44 -17.67
N ASP A 192 -8.59 3.37 -18.47
CA ASP A 192 -9.51 2.24 -18.25
C ASP A 192 -8.99 1.37 -17.10
N ALA A 193 -9.82 1.17 -16.09
CA ALA A 193 -9.43 0.44 -14.88
C ALA A 193 -9.11 -1.03 -15.15
N ARG A 194 -9.78 -1.68 -16.11
CA ARG A 194 -9.54 -3.09 -16.42
C ARG A 194 -8.24 -3.25 -17.19
N GLU A 195 -7.99 -2.37 -18.16
CA GLU A 195 -6.71 -2.30 -18.86
C GLU A 195 -5.58 -2.06 -17.86
N LEU A 196 -5.78 -1.14 -16.90
CA LEU A 196 -4.79 -0.84 -15.86
C LEU A 196 -4.47 -2.07 -15.00
N ILE A 197 -5.50 -2.71 -14.43
CA ILE A 197 -5.33 -3.89 -13.57
C ILE A 197 -4.67 -5.03 -14.35
N THR A 198 -5.13 -5.29 -15.59
CA THR A 198 -4.59 -6.36 -16.44
C THR A 198 -3.13 -6.10 -16.80
N THR A 199 -2.78 -4.85 -17.10
CA THR A 199 -1.39 -4.47 -17.43
C THR A 199 -0.49 -4.56 -16.21
N ALA A 200 -0.94 -4.08 -15.05
CA ALA A 200 -0.18 -4.15 -13.81
C ALA A 200 0.03 -5.59 -13.34
N LEU A 201 -0.96 -6.47 -13.53
CA LEU A 201 -0.86 -7.90 -13.21
C LEU A 201 0.32 -8.58 -13.92
N ALA A 202 0.71 -8.15 -15.13
CA ALA A 202 1.83 -8.72 -15.87
C ALA A 202 3.19 -8.51 -15.19
N TYR A 203 3.31 -7.54 -14.27
CA TYR A 203 4.53 -7.26 -13.52
C TYR A 203 4.70 -8.15 -12.28
N LEU A 204 3.62 -8.81 -11.83
CA LEU A 204 3.65 -9.63 -10.63
C LEU A 204 4.25 -11.01 -10.89
N LYS A 205 4.57 -11.72 -9.81
CA LYS A 205 4.92 -13.13 -9.89
C LYS A 205 3.67 -13.94 -10.27
N GLN A 206 3.65 -14.48 -11.50
CA GLN A 206 2.43 -15.03 -12.10
C GLN A 206 1.85 -16.25 -11.37
N ASP A 207 2.67 -16.99 -10.63
CA ASP A 207 2.32 -18.15 -9.80
C ASP A 207 2.05 -17.78 -8.32
N SER A 208 2.03 -16.49 -7.97
CA SER A 208 1.65 -16.04 -6.63
C SER A 208 0.15 -16.13 -6.39
N ASN A 209 -0.24 -16.37 -5.14
CA ASN A 209 -1.65 -16.35 -4.74
C ASN A 209 -2.27 -14.97 -4.99
N TYR A 210 -1.51 -13.89 -4.80
CA TYR A 210 -1.97 -12.52 -5.07
C TYR A 210 -2.34 -12.32 -6.55
N ALA A 211 -1.47 -12.74 -7.48
CA ALA A 211 -1.76 -12.69 -8.91
C ALA A 211 -2.95 -13.58 -9.30
N GLN A 212 -3.08 -14.76 -8.69
CA GLN A 212 -4.24 -15.63 -8.88
C GLN A 212 -5.54 -14.94 -8.41
N LEU A 213 -5.53 -14.34 -7.22
CA LEU A 213 -6.70 -13.63 -6.68
C LEU A 213 -7.15 -12.49 -7.60
N ILE A 214 -6.20 -11.72 -8.16
CA ILE A 214 -6.55 -10.65 -9.12
C ILE A 214 -7.27 -11.24 -10.35
N ARG A 215 -6.78 -12.35 -10.90
CA ARG A 215 -7.44 -13.01 -12.04
C ARG A 215 -8.84 -13.48 -11.68
N GLU A 216 -8.99 -14.11 -10.52
CA GLU A 216 -10.30 -14.57 -10.02
C GLU A 216 -11.27 -13.40 -9.85
N MET A 217 -10.81 -12.25 -9.34
CA MET A 217 -11.62 -11.04 -9.22
C MET A 217 -12.02 -10.46 -10.58
N LEU A 218 -11.11 -10.46 -11.56
CA LEU A 218 -11.40 -10.03 -12.93
C LEU A 218 -12.43 -10.96 -13.60
N ASP A 219 -12.23 -12.27 -13.50
CA ASP A 219 -13.13 -13.27 -14.07
C ASP A 219 -14.53 -13.16 -13.44
N PHE A 220 -14.58 -12.98 -12.11
CA PHE A 220 -15.82 -12.79 -11.39
C PHE A 220 -16.57 -11.54 -11.86
N TYR A 221 -15.88 -10.39 -12.00
CA TYR A 221 -16.48 -9.18 -12.54
C TYR A 221 -16.97 -9.35 -13.98
N LEU A 222 -16.20 -10.04 -14.84
CA LEU A 222 -16.60 -10.29 -16.23
C LEU A 222 -17.81 -11.23 -16.34
N GLN A 223 -17.99 -12.12 -15.38
CA GLN A 223 -19.18 -12.97 -15.28
C GLN A 223 -20.42 -12.17 -14.83
N TYR A 224 -20.25 -11.14 -14.00
CA TYR A 224 -21.34 -10.36 -13.40
C TYR A 224 -21.13 -8.82 -13.49
N PRO A 225 -20.93 -8.23 -14.68
CA PRO A 225 -20.40 -6.86 -14.80
C PRO A 225 -21.35 -5.74 -14.35
N ASN A 226 -22.63 -6.05 -14.14
CA ASN A 226 -23.68 -5.10 -13.78
C ASN A 226 -24.58 -5.59 -12.63
N ASP A 227 -24.17 -6.62 -11.89
CA ASP A 227 -24.95 -7.16 -10.78
C ASP A 227 -24.50 -6.50 -9.47
N PRO A 228 -25.27 -5.56 -8.88
CA PRO A 228 -24.84 -4.88 -7.66
C PRO A 228 -24.84 -5.78 -6.42
N GLU A 229 -25.41 -6.98 -6.51
CA GLU A 229 -25.44 -7.98 -5.42
C GLU A 229 -24.27 -8.97 -5.49
N LYS A 230 -23.45 -8.90 -6.55
CA LYS A 230 -22.29 -9.78 -6.77
C LYS A 230 -21.06 -8.95 -7.07
#